data_AF-A0AAD6PKI7-F1
#
_entry.id   AF-A0AAD6PKI7-F1
#
_cell.length_a   1.000
_cell.length_b   1.000
_cell.length_c   1.000
_cell.angle_alpha   90.00
_cell.angle_beta   90.00
_cell.angle_gamma   90.00
#
_symmetry.space_group_name_H-M   'P 1'
#
loop_
_entity.id
_entity.type
_entity.pdbx_description
1 polymer ?
#
loop_
_entity_poly.entity_id
_entity_poly.type
_entity_poly.pdbx_seq_one_letter_code
_entity_poly.pdbx_strand_id
1 'polypeptide(L)'
;MCTGNGDGSKGSNPPSKKSHRVNLDWREFRANLFAHEQAEKAESDAHSQTGTPQESKPLGLKWAHPIPVPETGCVLVATEKLDGVRTFERTVVLLLRSGTRQPQEGPFGVVINRPLNKNIRHMKPTNTELATTFADCSLHFGGPLDASMFLLKSGEKKLKEFEEVIPGLSFGAGNSLDDAGALVRAGVVKPQDFRFFVGYAGWQVDQLREEIESDYWYVAACSSNLICGGSSDSSSESLWEEILQQMGGHYSELSRKPKQDM
;
A
#
# COMPACT_ATOMS: atom_id res chain seq x y z
N MET A 1 -26.70 -0.85 -73.86
CA MET A 1 -25.47 -1.57 -73.47
C MET A 1 -25.47 -1.66 -71.95
N CYS A 2 -25.74 -2.86 -71.45
CA CYS A 2 -25.71 -3.22 -70.05
C CYS A 2 -24.31 -3.77 -69.72
N THR A 3 -23.73 -3.29 -68.62
CA THR A 3 -22.64 -3.89 -67.83
C THR A 3 -22.82 -3.29 -66.43
N GLY A 4 -22.88 -3.98 -65.30
CA GLY A 4 -22.60 -5.37 -64.94
C GLY A 4 -22.04 -5.34 -63.50
N ASN A 5 -22.56 -6.22 -62.64
CA ASN A 5 -22.05 -6.65 -61.32
C ASN A 5 -22.11 -5.61 -60.17
N GLY A 6 -22.34 -5.99 -58.91
CA GLY A 6 -22.45 -7.28 -58.26
C GLY A 6 -22.55 -7.06 -56.74
N ASP A 7 -23.11 -8.07 -56.05
CA ASP A 7 -23.49 -8.12 -54.63
C ASP A 7 -22.49 -7.61 -53.60
N GLY A 8 -23.04 -7.15 -52.46
CA GLY A 8 -22.27 -6.83 -51.25
C GLY A 8 -23.16 -6.67 -50.02
N SER A 9 -23.74 -7.77 -49.55
CA SER A 9 -24.45 -7.88 -48.27
C SER A 9 -23.66 -7.27 -47.10
N LYS A 10 -24.16 -6.18 -46.51
CA LYS A 10 -23.64 -5.62 -45.26
C LYS A 10 -24.06 -6.50 -44.09
N GLY A 11 -23.23 -7.48 -43.76
CA GLY A 11 -23.26 -8.19 -42.48
C GLY A 11 -22.88 -7.23 -41.35
N SER A 12 -23.84 -6.94 -40.48
CA SER A 12 -23.62 -6.23 -39.22
C SER A 12 -22.91 -7.16 -38.23
N ASN A 13 -21.58 -7.05 -38.12
CA ASN A 13 -20.85 -7.65 -37.01
C ASN A 13 -21.19 -6.89 -35.72
N PRO A 14 -21.64 -7.56 -34.64
CA PRO A 14 -21.74 -6.91 -33.34
C PRO A 14 -20.32 -6.58 -32.84
N PRO A 15 -20.15 -5.53 -32.03
CA PRO A 15 -18.84 -5.18 -31.50
C PRO A 15 -18.35 -6.34 -30.63
N SER A 16 -17.29 -6.98 -31.12
CA SER A 16 -16.40 -7.84 -30.34
C SER A 16 -16.18 -7.21 -28.97
N LYS A 17 -16.69 -7.88 -27.92
CA LYS A 17 -16.39 -7.57 -26.53
C LYS A 17 -14.87 -7.61 -26.42
N LYS A 18 -14.24 -6.43 -26.39
CA LYS A 18 -12.82 -6.29 -26.09
C LYS A 18 -12.63 -6.95 -24.72
N SER A 19 -12.06 -8.15 -24.76
CA SER A 19 -11.51 -8.87 -23.62
C SER A 19 -10.79 -7.84 -22.77
N HIS A 20 -11.39 -7.49 -21.63
CA HIS A 20 -10.72 -6.69 -20.62
C HIS A 20 -9.53 -7.54 -20.22
N ARG A 21 -8.35 -7.14 -20.70
CA ARG A 21 -7.10 -7.76 -20.35
C ARG A 21 -6.92 -7.40 -18.88
N VAL A 22 -7.44 -8.23 -17.99
CA VAL A 22 -7.27 -8.11 -16.54
C VAL A 22 -5.77 -8.04 -16.36
N ASN A 23 -5.26 -6.85 -16.05
CA ASN A 23 -3.89 -6.66 -15.63
C ASN A 23 -3.86 -7.32 -14.25
N LEU A 24 -3.62 -8.63 -14.22
CA LEU A 24 -3.58 -9.41 -12.99
C LEU A 24 -2.40 -8.89 -12.18
N ASP A 25 -2.70 -8.02 -11.21
CA ASP A 25 -1.75 -7.69 -10.17
C ASP A 25 -1.40 -9.02 -9.48
N TRP A 26 -0.14 -9.42 -9.58
CA TRP A 26 0.36 -10.66 -9.00
C TRP A 26 0.16 -10.70 -7.48
N ARG A 27 0.07 -9.52 -6.84
CA ARG A 27 -0.24 -9.38 -5.42
C ARG A 27 -1.68 -9.78 -5.13
N GLU A 28 -2.63 -9.38 -5.97
CA GLU A 28 -4.03 -9.81 -5.87
C GLU A 28 -4.16 -11.32 -6.13
N PHE A 29 -3.43 -11.85 -7.11
CA PHE A 29 -3.39 -13.29 -7.34
C PHE A 29 -2.89 -14.06 -6.11
N ARG A 30 -1.79 -13.61 -5.51
CA ARG A 30 -1.23 -14.20 -4.28
C ARG A 30 -2.20 -14.08 -3.11
N ALA A 31 -2.90 -12.96 -2.97
CA ALA A 31 -3.93 -12.78 -1.95
C ALA A 31 -5.09 -13.77 -2.12
N ASN A 32 -5.54 -14.00 -3.36
CA ASN A 32 -6.57 -15.01 -3.66
C ASN A 32 -6.11 -16.41 -3.24
N LEU A 33 -4.90 -16.81 -3.64
CA LEU A 33 -4.34 -18.10 -3.27
C LEU A 33 -4.27 -18.28 -1.74
N PHE A 34 -3.80 -17.27 -1.01
CA PHE A 34 -3.72 -17.30 0.44
C PHE A 34 -5.10 -17.43 1.10
N ALA A 35 -6.09 -16.67 0.62
CA ALA A 35 -7.46 -16.74 1.14
C ALA A 35 -8.10 -18.12 0.95
N HIS A 36 -7.86 -18.75 -0.21
CA HIS A 36 -8.29 -20.12 -0.48
C HIS A 36 -7.64 -21.13 0.46
N GLU A 37 -6.32 -21.07 0.65
CA GLU A 37 -5.58 -21.98 1.53
C GLU A 37 -6.08 -21.88 2.99
N GLN A 38 -6.38 -20.67 3.46
CA GLN A 38 -6.93 -20.45 4.80
C GLN A 38 -8.34 -21.02 4.95
N ALA A 39 -9.18 -20.93 3.91
CA ALA A 39 -10.52 -21.51 3.92
C ALA A 39 -10.46 -23.05 3.97
N GLU A 40 -9.58 -23.67 3.17
CA GLU A 40 -9.38 -25.12 3.17
C GLU A 40 -8.87 -25.63 4.52
N LYS A 41 -7.92 -24.91 5.15
CA LYS A 41 -7.45 -25.24 6.51
C LYS A 41 -8.57 -25.17 7.54
N ALA A 42 -9.36 -24.10 7.52
CA ALA A 42 -10.50 -23.96 8.43
C ALA A 42 -11.57 -25.04 8.21
N GLU A 43 -11.82 -25.44 6.96
CA GLU A 43 -12.72 -26.55 6.63
C GLU A 43 -12.15 -27.89 7.12
N SER A 44 -10.84 -28.13 6.99
CA SER A 44 -10.17 -29.33 7.47
C SER A 44 -10.18 -29.45 9.01
N ASP A 45 -10.05 -28.32 9.71
CA ASP A 45 -10.18 -28.26 11.17
C ASP A 45 -11.65 -28.43 11.62
N ALA A 46 -12.61 -28.04 10.79
CA ALA A 46 -14.05 -28.12 11.09
C ALA A 46 -14.70 -29.46 10.68
N HIS A 47 -14.14 -30.19 9.70
CA HIS A 47 -14.76 -31.39 9.14
C HIS A 47 -14.23 -32.69 9.75
N SER A 48 -14.81 -33.02 10.91
CA SER A 48 -15.24 -34.39 11.20
C SER A 48 -16.61 -34.75 10.59
N GLN A 49 -17.31 -33.87 9.85
CA GLN A 49 -18.52 -34.26 9.10
C GLN A 49 -18.72 -33.47 7.82
N THR A 50 -18.92 -34.21 6.71
CA THR A 50 -19.18 -33.88 5.30
C THR A 50 -19.98 -32.60 4.97
N GLY A 51 -19.52 -31.86 3.96
CA GLY A 51 -20.26 -30.78 3.28
C GLY A 51 -19.62 -30.38 1.94
N THR A 52 -20.46 -30.07 0.95
CA THR A 52 -20.21 -29.68 -0.46
C THR A 52 -19.18 -28.55 -0.67
N PRO A 53 -18.53 -28.47 -1.87
CA PRO A 53 -17.55 -27.42 -2.16
C PRO A 53 -18.23 -26.05 -2.18
N GLN A 54 -17.85 -25.16 -1.25
CA GLN A 54 -18.27 -23.76 -1.29
C GLN A 54 -17.42 -23.00 -2.31
N GLU A 55 -18.06 -22.36 -3.28
CA GLU A 55 -17.41 -21.33 -4.09
C GLU A 55 -16.91 -20.22 -3.14
N SER A 56 -15.60 -20.03 -3.12
CA SER A 56 -14.91 -19.03 -2.30
C SER A 56 -15.47 -17.63 -2.53
N LYS A 57 -15.82 -16.95 -1.44
CA LYS A 57 -16.21 -15.53 -1.48
C LYS A 57 -15.11 -14.71 -2.17
N PRO A 58 -15.44 -13.86 -3.15
CA PRO A 58 -14.44 -13.05 -3.81
C PRO A 58 -13.73 -12.13 -2.81
N LEU A 59 -12.43 -11.93 -3.03
CA LEU A 59 -11.61 -11.08 -2.18
C LEU A 59 -12.19 -9.66 -2.11
N GLY A 60 -12.26 -9.14 -0.88
CA GLY A 60 -12.68 -7.76 -0.66
C GLY A 60 -11.67 -6.78 -1.27
N LEU A 61 -12.13 -5.54 -1.52
CA LEU A 61 -11.27 -4.45 -2.00
C LEU A 61 -10.09 -4.16 -1.06
N LYS A 62 -10.25 -4.47 0.23
CA LYS A 62 -9.21 -4.40 1.26
C LYS A 62 -8.79 -5.82 1.62
N TRP A 63 -7.49 -6.07 1.54
CA TRP A 63 -6.89 -7.35 1.94
C TRP A 63 -5.48 -7.14 2.47
N ALA A 64 -5.07 -8.06 3.34
CA ALA A 64 -3.71 -8.24 3.80
C ALA A 64 -3.44 -9.73 4.03
N HIS A 65 -2.21 -10.18 3.80
CA HIS A 65 -1.78 -11.51 4.19
C HIS A 65 -0.29 -11.48 4.57
N PRO A 66 0.14 -12.34 5.52
CA PRO A 66 1.55 -12.45 5.87
C PRO A 66 2.38 -12.92 4.66
N ILE A 67 3.63 -12.46 4.60
CA ILE A 67 4.64 -12.95 3.65
C ILE A 67 5.94 -13.23 4.41
N PRO A 68 6.75 -14.22 3.98
CA PRO A 68 7.93 -14.65 4.73
C PRO A 68 9.13 -13.72 4.58
N VAL A 69 9.20 -12.94 3.50
CA VAL A 69 10.36 -12.10 3.15
C VAL A 69 9.87 -10.69 2.81
N PRO A 70 10.53 -9.63 3.30
CA PRO A 70 10.18 -8.27 2.94
C PRO A 70 10.45 -7.98 1.45
N GLU A 71 9.50 -7.31 0.82
CA GLU A 71 9.55 -6.91 -0.58
C GLU A 71 9.07 -5.46 -0.72
N THR A 72 9.52 -4.74 -1.74
CA THR A 72 9.00 -3.39 -2.02
C THR A 72 7.47 -3.41 -2.07
N GLY A 73 6.85 -2.50 -1.33
CA GLY A 73 5.40 -2.38 -1.22
C GLY A 73 4.72 -3.33 -0.25
N CYS A 74 5.45 -4.15 0.48
CA CYS A 74 4.92 -4.76 1.69
C CYS A 74 4.80 -3.72 2.82
N VAL A 75 4.08 -4.09 3.87
CA VAL A 75 4.06 -3.35 5.13
C VAL A 75 4.80 -4.14 6.21
N LEU A 76 5.48 -3.41 7.08
CA LEU A 76 6.02 -3.90 8.34
C LEU A 76 5.06 -3.46 9.44
N VAL A 77 4.47 -4.42 10.13
CA VAL A 77 3.50 -4.21 11.21
C VAL A 77 4.21 -4.45 12.53
N ALA A 78 4.33 -3.41 13.36
CA ALA A 78 5.00 -3.49 14.64
C ALA A 78 4.35 -4.54 15.54
N THR A 79 5.16 -5.39 16.18
CA THR A 79 4.64 -6.34 17.18
C THR A 79 4.56 -5.69 18.57
N GLU A 80 4.03 -6.43 19.54
CA GLU A 80 3.97 -6.01 20.94
C GLU A 80 5.38 -5.77 21.54
N LYS A 81 6.44 -6.34 20.95
CA LYS A 81 7.83 -6.08 21.39
C LYS A 81 8.27 -4.62 21.21
N LEU A 82 7.58 -3.86 20.35
CA LEU A 82 7.83 -2.44 20.11
C LEU A 82 6.92 -1.53 20.95
N ASP A 83 6.06 -2.08 21.82
CA ASP A 83 5.28 -1.27 22.75
C ASP A 83 6.20 -0.46 23.67
N GLY A 84 5.83 0.79 23.95
CA GLY A 84 6.65 1.74 24.72
C GLY A 84 7.83 2.35 23.94
N VAL A 85 8.20 1.80 22.78
CA VAL A 85 9.14 2.46 21.85
C VAL A 85 8.39 3.55 21.09
N ARG A 86 8.40 4.79 21.62
CA ARG A 86 7.62 5.93 21.10
C ARG A 86 7.62 6.06 19.58
N THR A 87 8.74 5.80 18.92
CA THR A 87 8.87 5.96 17.46
C THR A 87 8.11 4.91 16.65
N PHE A 88 7.98 3.68 17.17
CA PHE A 88 7.51 2.53 16.39
C PHE A 88 6.39 1.72 17.04
N GLU A 89 5.98 2.04 18.27
CA GLU A 89 4.82 1.40 18.91
C GLU A 89 3.58 1.44 17.99
N ARG A 90 2.96 0.28 17.79
CA ARG A 90 1.77 0.07 16.95
C ARG A 90 1.85 0.77 15.58
N THR A 91 3.05 0.84 14.99
CA THR A 91 3.24 1.43 13.67
C THR A 91 3.01 0.43 12.55
N VAL A 92 2.62 0.98 11.41
CA VAL A 92 2.64 0.30 10.11
C VAL A 92 3.58 1.09 9.22
N VAL A 93 4.67 0.46 8.79
CA VAL A 93 5.64 1.05 7.86
C VAL A 93 5.40 0.49 6.47
N LEU A 94 5.12 1.35 5.48
CA LEU A 94 5.14 0.94 4.09
C LEU A 94 6.58 0.91 3.59
N LEU A 95 7.06 -0.25 3.16
CA LEU A 95 8.40 -0.41 2.62
C LEU A 95 8.45 0.16 1.19
N LEU A 96 9.12 1.30 1.02
CA LEU A 96 9.23 2.00 -0.27
C LEU A 96 10.29 1.34 -1.15
N ARG A 97 11.36 0.84 -0.53
CA ARG A 97 12.41 0.07 -1.20
C ARG A 97 12.96 -0.98 -0.24
N SER A 98 13.07 -2.23 -0.70
CA SER A 98 13.65 -3.31 0.09
C SER A 98 15.19 -3.41 0.02
N GLY A 99 15.87 -2.49 -0.68
CA GLY A 99 17.33 -2.41 -0.74
C GLY A 99 18.01 -3.48 -1.61
N THR A 100 17.64 -3.60 -2.90
CA THR A 100 18.29 -4.57 -3.82
C THR A 100 18.98 -3.93 -5.03
N ARG A 101 19.99 -4.64 -5.55
CA ARG A 101 20.97 -4.33 -6.64
C ARG A 101 22.16 -3.44 -6.32
N GLN A 102 22.14 -2.63 -5.27
CA GLN A 102 23.29 -1.84 -4.86
C GLN A 102 23.57 -2.06 -3.35
N PRO A 103 24.73 -2.63 -2.97
CA PRO A 103 25.05 -2.93 -1.57
C PRO A 103 25.10 -1.73 -0.62
N GLN A 104 24.98 -0.51 -1.15
CA GLN A 104 25.13 0.74 -0.40
C GLN A 104 23.78 1.35 0.02
N GLU A 105 22.65 0.82 -0.45
CA GLU A 105 21.31 1.30 -0.07
C GLU A 105 20.56 0.22 0.72
N GLY A 106 20.40 0.43 2.02
CA GLY A 106 19.57 -0.43 2.86
C GLY A 106 18.06 -0.25 2.62
N PRO A 107 17.22 -1.13 3.20
CA PRO A 107 15.78 -1.00 3.11
C PRO A 107 15.30 0.32 3.72
N PHE A 108 14.25 0.92 3.16
CA PHE A 108 13.61 2.08 3.77
C PHE A 108 12.11 2.18 3.44
N GLY A 109 11.40 2.87 4.32
CA GLY A 109 9.95 3.00 4.28
C GLY A 109 9.46 4.24 5.02
N VAL A 110 8.13 4.42 5.04
CA VAL A 110 7.47 5.50 5.81
C VAL A 110 6.37 4.92 6.69
N VAL A 111 6.26 5.43 7.92
CA VAL A 111 5.15 5.13 8.81
C VAL A 111 3.87 5.74 8.22
N ILE A 112 2.87 4.90 7.92
CA ILE A 112 1.64 5.32 7.21
C ILE A 112 0.44 5.57 8.13
N ASN A 113 0.53 5.19 9.41
CA ASN A 113 -0.55 5.30 10.38
C ASN A 113 -0.29 6.33 11.49
N ARG A 114 0.52 7.37 11.25
CA ARG A 114 0.79 8.43 12.23
C ARG A 114 0.57 9.84 11.67
N PRO A 115 -0.69 10.30 11.54
CA PRO A 115 -0.97 11.69 11.18
C PRO A 115 -0.47 12.66 12.25
N LEU A 116 0.06 13.81 11.83
CA LEU A 116 0.56 14.86 12.73
C LEU A 116 -0.48 15.93 13.07
N ASN A 117 -1.72 15.80 12.56
CA ASN A 117 -2.79 16.81 12.69
C ASN A 117 -2.32 18.23 12.30
N LYS A 118 -1.42 18.30 11.30
CA LYS A 118 -0.85 19.51 10.75
C LYS A 118 -0.81 19.41 9.23
N ASN A 119 -1.02 20.52 8.55
CA ASN A 119 -0.77 20.68 7.13
C ASN A 119 0.63 21.25 6.86
N ILE A 120 1.09 21.17 5.61
CA ILE A 120 2.41 21.64 5.17
C ILE A 120 2.67 23.10 5.55
N ARG A 121 1.68 23.98 5.38
CA ARG A 121 1.80 25.41 5.72
C ARG A 121 2.32 25.68 7.14
N HIS A 122 2.05 24.77 8.10
CA HIS A 122 2.51 24.93 9.49
C HIS A 122 4.00 24.69 9.68
N MET A 123 4.67 24.06 8.71
CA MET A 123 6.12 23.82 8.74
C MET A 123 6.93 25.02 8.22
N LYS A 124 6.26 26.08 7.73
CA LYS A 124 6.90 27.24 7.09
C LYS A 124 7.94 26.80 6.04
N PRO A 125 7.52 26.01 5.03
CA PRO A 125 8.45 25.45 4.07
C PRO A 125 9.16 26.57 3.28
N THR A 126 10.44 26.35 2.97
CA THR A 126 11.22 27.24 2.10
C THR A 126 11.00 26.94 0.62
N ASN A 127 10.55 25.73 0.28
CA ASN A 127 10.23 25.33 -1.09
C ASN A 127 8.88 25.93 -1.53
N THR A 128 8.85 26.53 -2.73
CA THR A 128 7.68 27.23 -3.28
C THR A 128 6.47 26.32 -3.50
N GLU A 129 6.65 25.09 -4.01
CA GLU A 129 5.55 24.16 -4.25
C GLU A 129 4.89 23.73 -2.94
N LEU A 130 5.69 23.48 -1.90
CA LEU A 130 5.20 23.19 -0.56
C LEU A 130 4.45 24.39 0.07
N ALA A 131 4.94 25.60 -0.17
CA ALA A 131 4.32 26.83 0.33
C ALA A 131 3.03 27.22 -0.43
N THR A 132 2.80 26.65 -1.61
CA THR A 132 1.68 27.03 -2.50
C THR A 132 0.82 25.81 -2.85
N THR A 133 1.18 25.07 -3.89
CA THR A 133 0.46 23.92 -4.44
C THR A 133 0.04 22.90 -3.38
N PHE A 134 0.92 22.63 -2.42
CA PHE A 134 0.73 21.59 -1.40
C PHE A 134 0.49 22.13 0.02
N ALA A 135 0.30 23.44 0.19
CA ALA A 135 0.21 24.09 1.50
C ALA A 135 -0.82 23.44 2.45
N ASP A 136 -1.87 22.86 1.86
CA ASP A 136 -3.03 22.30 2.56
C ASP A 136 -3.01 20.78 2.65
N CYS A 137 -1.98 20.13 2.11
CA CYS A 137 -1.81 18.70 2.25
C CYS A 137 -1.47 18.33 3.70
N SER A 138 -2.00 17.20 4.16
CA SER A 138 -1.79 16.71 5.53
C SER A 138 -0.41 16.09 5.71
N LEU A 139 0.21 16.33 6.87
CA LEU A 139 1.49 15.78 7.26
C LEU A 139 1.33 14.55 8.15
N HIS A 140 2.21 13.59 7.92
CA HIS A 140 2.36 12.38 8.72
C HIS A 140 3.79 12.31 9.23
N PHE A 141 3.99 11.61 10.34
CA PHE A 141 5.30 11.18 10.76
C PHE A 141 5.69 9.98 9.91
N GLY A 142 6.79 10.07 9.15
CA GLY A 142 7.28 8.98 8.31
C GLY A 142 8.39 8.16 8.98
N GLY A 143 9.13 8.73 9.93
CA GLY A 143 10.15 8.03 10.69
C GLY A 143 11.22 8.95 11.28
N PRO A 144 12.21 8.39 11.98
CA PRO A 144 13.19 9.17 12.75
C PRO A 144 14.29 9.83 11.90
N LEU A 145 14.53 9.39 10.67
CA LEU A 145 15.56 9.95 9.80
C LEU A 145 15.00 11.16 9.05
N ASP A 146 15.74 12.27 9.04
CA ASP A 146 15.27 13.53 8.45
C ASP A 146 15.24 13.47 6.92
N ALA A 147 14.06 13.70 6.36
CA ALA A 147 13.80 13.86 4.94
C ALA A 147 12.37 14.40 4.73
N SER A 148 12.11 14.96 3.55
CA SER A 148 10.74 15.23 3.10
C SER A 148 10.36 14.22 2.02
N MET A 149 9.39 13.37 2.34
CA MET A 149 8.88 12.32 1.45
C MET A 149 7.39 12.53 1.18
N PHE A 150 6.91 12.04 0.05
CA PHE A 150 5.48 11.97 -0.23
C PHE A 150 5.08 10.66 -0.90
N LEU A 151 3.86 10.23 -0.64
CA LEU A 151 3.17 9.21 -1.41
C LEU A 151 2.16 9.88 -2.34
N LEU A 152 2.04 9.35 -3.55
CA LEU A 152 1.09 9.78 -4.56
C LEU A 152 0.19 8.62 -4.96
N LYS A 153 -1.11 8.78 -4.74
CA LYS A 153 -2.14 7.87 -5.23
C LYS A 153 -2.50 8.22 -6.67
N SER A 154 -1.88 7.58 -7.64
CA SER A 154 -2.12 7.85 -9.08
C SER A 154 -3.22 6.97 -9.69
N GLY A 155 -3.70 5.94 -8.97
CA GLY A 155 -4.68 4.99 -9.49
C GLY A 155 -4.11 4.20 -10.67
N GLU A 156 -4.87 4.01 -11.74
CA GLU A 156 -4.37 3.26 -12.92
C GLU A 156 -3.35 4.04 -13.77
N LYS A 157 -3.09 5.31 -13.44
CA LYS A 157 -2.15 6.15 -14.18
C LYS A 157 -0.72 5.85 -13.73
N LYS A 158 0.10 5.34 -14.65
CA LYS A 158 1.55 5.23 -14.45
C LYS A 158 2.21 6.57 -14.72
N LEU A 159 2.81 7.14 -13.68
CA LEU A 159 3.61 8.36 -13.75
C LEU A 159 5.07 7.95 -13.82
N LYS A 160 5.79 8.40 -14.84
CA LYS A 160 7.20 8.02 -15.06
C LYS A 160 8.16 8.81 -14.17
N GLU A 161 7.66 9.93 -13.65
CA GLU A 161 8.34 10.88 -12.79
C GLU A 161 8.60 10.31 -11.38
N PHE A 162 7.79 9.32 -10.97
CA PHE A 162 7.85 8.74 -9.63
C PHE A 162 8.02 7.23 -9.68
N GLU A 163 8.72 6.69 -8.69
CA GLU A 163 8.90 5.25 -8.55
C GLU A 163 7.60 4.63 -7.99
N GLU A 164 7.05 3.66 -8.72
CA GLU A 164 5.85 2.91 -8.32
C GLU A 164 6.22 1.86 -7.26
N VAL A 165 5.59 1.93 -6.09
CA VAL A 165 5.80 1.01 -4.96
C VAL A 165 4.92 -0.23 -5.13
N ILE A 166 3.63 0.02 -5.37
CA ILE A 166 2.60 -0.97 -5.73
C ILE A 166 1.69 -0.34 -6.77
N PRO A 167 0.91 -1.13 -7.53
CA PRO A 167 0.00 -0.58 -8.54
C PRO A 167 -0.86 0.59 -8.01
N GLY A 168 -0.66 1.75 -8.61
CA GLY A 168 -1.39 2.99 -8.31
C GLY A 168 -0.96 3.73 -7.04
N LEU A 169 0.17 3.36 -6.44
CA LEU A 169 0.81 4.09 -5.37
C LEU A 169 2.31 4.25 -5.67
N SER A 170 2.72 5.50 -5.86
CA SER A 170 4.11 5.89 -6.10
C SER A 170 4.63 6.74 -4.95
N PHE A 171 5.95 6.92 -4.89
CA PHE A 171 6.57 7.82 -3.93
C PHE A 171 7.53 8.81 -4.60
N GLY A 172 7.77 9.92 -3.93
CA GLY A 172 8.79 10.89 -4.29
C GLY A 172 9.40 11.56 -3.07
N ALA A 173 10.46 12.31 -3.31
CA ALA A 173 11.21 13.05 -2.30
C ALA A 173 11.32 14.53 -2.67
N GLY A 174 11.98 15.32 -1.83
CA GLY A 174 12.15 16.77 -2.01
C GLY A 174 12.68 17.20 -3.39
N ASN A 175 13.53 16.38 -4.03
CA ASN A 175 14.08 16.66 -5.37
C ASN A 175 13.06 16.51 -6.52
N SER A 176 11.90 15.91 -6.25
CA SER A 176 10.84 15.63 -7.24
C SER A 176 9.58 16.47 -7.01
N LEU A 177 9.65 17.47 -6.13
CA LEU A 177 8.53 18.37 -5.80
C LEU A 177 8.10 19.24 -6.98
N ASP A 178 9.04 19.69 -7.80
CA ASP A 178 8.73 20.53 -8.97
C ASP A 178 7.94 19.74 -10.02
N ASP A 179 8.29 18.48 -10.25
CA ASP A 179 7.55 17.55 -11.12
C ASP A 179 6.14 17.28 -10.56
N ALA A 180 6.04 17.08 -9.24
CA ALA A 180 4.74 16.92 -8.57
C ALA A 180 3.85 18.16 -8.75
N GLY A 181 4.42 19.36 -8.58
CA GLY A 181 3.73 20.63 -8.80
C GLY A 181 3.28 20.81 -10.25
N ALA A 182 4.12 20.42 -11.21
CA ALA A 182 3.79 20.46 -12.64
C ALA A 182 2.59 19.56 -12.97
N LEU A 183 2.54 18.34 -12.43
CA LEU A 183 1.44 17.40 -12.65
C LEU A 183 0.12 17.91 -12.04
N VAL A 184 0.18 18.60 -10.90
CA VAL A 184 -0.99 19.25 -10.30
C VAL A 184 -1.48 20.40 -11.17
N ARG A 185 -0.59 21.28 -11.64
CA ARG A 185 -0.95 22.40 -12.53
C ARG A 185 -1.53 21.92 -13.86
N ALA A 186 -1.03 20.80 -14.38
CA ALA A 186 -1.55 20.16 -15.58
C ALA A 186 -2.89 19.43 -15.37
N GLY A 187 -3.39 19.34 -14.12
CA GLY A 187 -4.64 18.66 -13.79
C GLY A 187 -4.58 17.13 -13.91
N VAL A 188 -3.37 16.56 -13.99
CA VAL A 188 -3.16 15.11 -14.11
C VAL A 188 -3.49 14.41 -12.79
N VAL A 189 -3.12 15.05 -11.68
CA VAL A 189 -3.35 14.66 -10.29
C VAL A 189 -3.80 15.88 -9.49
N LYS A 190 -4.36 15.67 -8.30
CA LYS A 190 -4.80 16.73 -7.40
C LYS A 190 -3.89 16.79 -6.16
N PRO A 191 -3.78 17.94 -5.47
CA PRO A 191 -3.03 18.01 -4.21
C PRO A 191 -3.49 16.98 -3.16
N GLN A 192 -4.79 16.62 -3.16
CA GLN A 192 -5.36 15.66 -2.22
C GLN A 192 -4.93 14.20 -2.50
N ASP A 193 -4.39 13.92 -3.68
CA ASP A 193 -3.83 12.60 -4.03
C ASP A 193 -2.44 12.39 -3.37
N PHE A 194 -1.86 13.45 -2.81
CA PHE A 194 -0.56 13.42 -2.13
C PHE A 194 -0.73 13.31 -0.62
N ARG A 195 0.12 12.48 0.00
CA ARG A 195 0.32 12.41 1.45
C ARG A 195 1.78 12.69 1.75
N PHE A 196 2.04 13.69 2.59
CA PHE A 196 3.40 14.11 2.92
C PHE A 196 3.85 13.55 4.27
N PHE A 197 5.14 13.27 4.36
CA PHE A 197 5.77 12.65 5.51
C PHE A 197 6.98 13.46 5.97
N VAL A 198 7.05 13.67 7.28
CA VAL A 198 8.23 14.19 7.97
C VAL A 198 9.09 13.00 8.36
N GLY A 199 10.24 12.91 7.71
CA GLY A 199 11.20 11.83 7.89
C GLY A 199 10.78 10.50 7.28
N TYR A 200 11.64 9.51 7.47
CA TYR A 200 11.45 8.14 7.00
C TYR A 200 12.12 7.14 7.97
N ALA A 201 11.77 5.86 7.83
CA ALA A 201 12.42 4.77 8.54
C ALA A 201 13.39 4.07 7.58
N GLY A 202 14.64 3.93 7.99
CA GLY A 202 15.68 3.28 7.21
C GLY A 202 16.40 2.24 8.04
N TRP A 203 16.80 1.16 7.40
CA TRP A 203 17.54 0.06 8.01
C TRP A 203 18.90 -0.09 7.33
N GLN A 204 19.87 -0.60 8.07
CA GLN A 204 21.06 -1.18 7.45
C GLN A 204 20.69 -2.47 6.70
N VAL A 205 21.56 -2.89 5.78
CA VAL A 205 21.31 -4.00 4.82
C VAL A 205 20.75 -5.26 5.49
N ASP A 206 21.33 -5.68 6.63
CA ASP A 206 20.89 -6.89 7.33
C ASP A 206 20.01 -6.60 8.56
N GLN A 207 19.96 -5.35 9.03
CA GLN A 207 19.23 -4.98 10.25
C GLN A 207 17.73 -5.30 10.15
N LEU A 208 17.08 -5.00 9.03
CA LEU A 208 15.65 -5.30 8.87
C LEU A 208 15.39 -6.82 8.95
N ARG A 209 16.28 -7.64 8.40
CA ARG A 209 16.16 -9.10 8.45
C ARG A 209 16.28 -9.58 9.90
N GLU A 210 17.30 -9.11 10.61
CA GLU A 210 17.52 -9.44 12.03
C GLU A 210 16.34 -9.02 12.91
N GLU A 211 15.75 -7.86 12.65
CA GLU A 211 14.57 -7.37 13.38
C GLU A 211 13.34 -8.25 13.10
N ILE A 212 13.13 -8.72 11.87
CA ILE A 212 12.05 -9.66 11.52
C ILE A 212 12.28 -11.03 12.19
N GLU A 213 13.50 -11.57 12.13
CA GLU A 213 13.88 -12.83 12.79
C GLU A 213 13.74 -12.76 14.32
N SER A 214 13.85 -11.56 14.88
CA SER A 214 13.66 -11.28 16.30
C SER A 214 12.20 -10.90 16.66
N ASP A 215 11.25 -11.11 15.76
CA ASP A 215 9.82 -10.78 15.87
C ASP A 215 9.50 -9.31 16.21
N TYR A 216 10.32 -8.34 15.81
CA TYR A 216 9.94 -6.92 15.96
C TYR A 216 8.90 -6.49 14.91
N TRP A 217 8.86 -7.17 13.76
CA TRP A 217 7.96 -6.85 12.65
C TRP A 217 7.26 -8.09 12.11
N TYR A 218 5.94 -8.00 11.94
CA TYR A 218 5.24 -8.87 11.00
C TYR A 218 5.30 -8.27 9.60
N VAL A 219 5.61 -9.09 8.61
CA VAL A 219 5.67 -8.66 7.22
C VAL A 219 4.39 -9.08 6.51
N ALA A 220 3.69 -8.13 5.89
CA ALA A 220 2.45 -8.42 5.18
C ALA A 220 2.41 -7.75 3.81
N ALA A 221 1.84 -8.45 2.82
CA ALA A 221 1.40 -7.82 1.59
C ALA A 221 0.01 -7.24 1.82
N CYS A 222 -0.26 -6.06 1.27
CA CYS A 222 -1.54 -5.36 1.41
C CYS A 222 -2.00 -4.75 0.08
N SER A 223 -3.32 -4.63 -0.06
CA SER A 223 -3.97 -3.85 -1.12
C SER A 223 -3.70 -2.34 -0.97
N SER A 224 -3.64 -1.62 -2.09
CA SER A 224 -3.55 -0.16 -2.08
C SER A 224 -4.76 0.50 -1.40
N ASN A 225 -5.94 -0.11 -1.52
CA ASN A 225 -7.17 0.35 -0.84
C ASN A 225 -7.09 0.22 0.68
N LEU A 226 -6.39 -0.77 1.23
CA LEU A 226 -6.17 -0.88 2.68
C LEU A 226 -5.18 0.20 3.14
N ILE A 227 -4.06 0.36 2.44
CA ILE A 227 -3.03 1.38 2.76
C ILE A 227 -3.60 2.81 2.68
N CYS A 228 -4.43 3.09 1.67
CA CYS A 228 -5.00 4.41 1.43
C CYS A 228 -6.34 4.64 2.12
N GLY A 229 -7.04 3.57 2.53
CA GLY A 229 -8.44 3.59 2.96
C GLY A 229 -8.65 3.68 4.46
N GLY A 230 -7.59 3.97 5.24
CA GLY A 230 -7.75 4.46 6.61
C GLY A 230 -8.58 5.74 6.55
N SER A 231 -9.82 5.66 7.05
CA SER A 231 -10.75 6.78 7.07
C SER A 231 -10.11 7.97 7.77
N SER A 232 -10.33 9.16 7.23
CA SER A 232 -9.90 10.44 7.82
C SER A 232 -10.45 10.71 9.23
N ASP A 233 -11.28 9.80 9.79
CA ASP A 233 -12.09 9.98 10.99
C ASP A 233 -12.00 8.82 12.01
N SER A 234 -10.98 7.96 11.97
CA SER A 234 -10.85 6.90 12.98
C SER A 234 -9.40 6.68 13.37
N SER A 235 -9.16 6.52 14.68
CA SER A 235 -7.87 6.50 15.38
C SER A 235 -6.70 5.93 14.55
N SER A 236 -5.52 6.52 14.71
CA SER A 236 -4.24 6.06 14.10
C SER A 236 -3.92 4.58 14.34
N GLU A 237 -4.50 3.97 15.38
CA GLU A 237 -4.41 2.55 15.72
C GLU A 237 -5.25 1.66 14.79
N SER A 238 -6.28 2.23 14.14
CA SER A 238 -7.21 1.48 13.27
C SER A 238 -6.53 0.77 12.11
N LEU A 239 -5.48 1.34 11.49
CA LEU A 239 -4.82 0.68 10.36
C LEU A 239 -3.97 -0.53 10.80
N TRP A 240 -3.31 -0.43 11.96
CA TRP A 240 -2.54 -1.53 12.54
C TRP A 240 -3.47 -2.70 12.87
N GLU A 241 -4.60 -2.40 13.53
CA GLU A 241 -5.63 -3.38 13.85
C GLU A 241 -6.27 -3.98 12.59
N GLU A 242 -6.63 -3.13 11.62
CA GLU A 242 -7.29 -3.56 10.38
C GLU A 242 -6.38 -4.50 9.57
N ILE A 243 -5.08 -4.22 9.46
CA ILE A 243 -4.15 -5.11 8.76
C ILE A 243 -4.04 -6.47 9.48
N LEU A 244 -3.89 -6.47 10.80
CA LEU A 244 -3.82 -7.72 11.57
C LEU A 244 -5.12 -8.53 11.51
N GLN A 245 -6.27 -7.87 11.49
CA GLN A 245 -7.56 -8.53 11.27
C GLN A 245 -7.66 -9.15 9.88
N GLN A 246 -7.17 -8.45 8.84
CA GLN A 246 -7.14 -8.97 7.48
C GLN A 246 -6.17 -10.15 7.32
N MET A 247 -5.04 -10.15 8.03
CA MET A 247 -4.10 -11.28 8.05
C MET A 247 -4.70 -12.56 8.66
N GLY A 248 -5.72 -12.43 9.53
CA GLY A 248 -6.48 -13.54 10.09
C GLY A 248 -5.70 -14.42 11.08
N GLY A 249 -6.31 -15.52 11.50
CA GLY A 249 -5.71 -16.46 12.46
C GLY A 249 -5.22 -15.79 13.75
N HIS A 250 -4.01 -16.15 14.20
CA HIS A 250 -3.41 -15.58 15.41
C HIS A 250 -3.18 -14.07 15.33
N TYR A 251 -2.98 -13.49 14.14
CA TYR A 251 -2.82 -12.04 13.96
C TYR A 251 -4.10 -11.28 14.37
N SER A 252 -5.27 -11.83 14.06
CA SER A 252 -6.56 -11.21 14.41
C SER A 252 -6.75 -11.15 15.94
N GLU A 253 -6.27 -12.13 16.67
CA GLU A 253 -6.30 -12.12 18.14
C GLU A 253 -5.38 -11.05 18.71
N LEU A 254 -4.17 -10.89 18.15
CA LEU A 254 -3.21 -9.84 18.52
C LEU A 254 -3.77 -8.44 18.31
N SER A 255 -4.59 -8.23 17.27
CA SER A 255 -5.19 -6.92 16.98
C SER A 255 -6.03 -6.34 18.13
N ARG A 256 -6.52 -7.20 19.05
CA ARG A 256 -7.38 -6.81 20.17
C ARG A 256 -6.64 -6.64 21.49
N LYS A 257 -5.33 -6.93 21.52
CA LYS A 257 -4.55 -6.87 22.74
C LYS A 257 -4.24 -5.41 23.11
N PRO A 258 -4.47 -5.01 24.37
CA PRO A 258 -4.11 -3.68 24.83
C PRO A 258 -2.59 -3.47 24.77
N LYS A 259 -2.17 -2.20 24.76
CA LYS A 259 -0.76 -1.85 24.86
C LYS A 259 -0.17 -2.36 26.17
N GLN A 260 1.05 -2.86 26.10
CA GLN A 260 1.82 -3.17 27.31
C GLN A 260 2.46 -1.88 27.83
N ASP A 261 2.13 -1.51 29.07
CA ASP A 261 2.85 -0.45 29.76
C ASP A 261 4.23 -0.98 30.18
N MET A 262 5.31 -0.29 29.76
CA MET A 262 6.67 -0.52 30.26
C MET A 262 6.91 0.21 31.56
#